data_AF-A0A202E973-F1
#
_entry.id   AF-A0A202E973-F1
#
_cell.length_a   1.000
_cell.length_b   1.000
_cell.length_c   1.000
_cell.angle_alpha   90.00
_cell.angle_beta   90.00
_cell.angle_gamma   90.00
#
_symmetry.space_group_name_H-M   'P 1'
#
loop_
_entity.id
_entity.type
_entity.pdbx_description
1 polymer ?
#
loop_
_entity_poly.entity_id
_entity_poly.type
_entity_poly.pdbx_seq_one_letter_code
_entity_poly.pdbx_strand_id
1 'polypeptide(L)'
;MARDVTRRETLAGIGSAVAVGASARPARAETVTEADASDIVERDLETEYPTCVYKRNDDGEWRVSMPINVHVRVPGSQPAIAAIEAEFTGLTNLEWTQLLPDSPARAWDDRREELIEPALSVRRPRLGDGWAHVHVWPVDAERAAIHAHLDVFDPSSSYLHRGDDYDEAARAVSRQFTDEARASLQPSNWDLQTPYSIDYGVEDERLEQWGETGDRKLELG
;
A
#
# COMPACT_ATOMS: atom_id res chain seq x y z
N MET A 1 -19.94 5.94 40.92
CA MET A 1 -19.22 4.71 40.55
C MET A 1 -19.67 4.34 39.15
N ALA A 2 -18.89 4.72 38.13
CA ALA A 2 -19.16 4.38 36.73
C ALA A 2 -18.54 3.01 36.45
N ARG A 3 -19.31 2.11 35.83
CA ARG A 3 -18.86 0.77 35.44
C ARG A 3 -17.90 0.89 34.26
N ASP A 4 -16.74 0.26 34.37
CA ASP A 4 -15.81 0.07 33.25
C ASP A 4 -16.45 -0.84 32.21
N VAL A 5 -16.64 -0.28 31.01
CA VAL A 5 -17.08 -1.02 29.82
C VAL A 5 -15.84 -1.70 29.24
N THR A 6 -15.87 -3.02 29.13
CA THR A 6 -14.73 -3.79 28.63
C THR A 6 -14.83 -4.04 27.13
N ARG A 7 -13.66 -4.10 26.47
CA ARG A 7 -13.33 -4.17 25.03
C ARG A 7 -14.22 -5.05 24.13
N ARG A 8 -15.07 -5.93 24.67
CA ARG A 8 -16.00 -6.79 23.92
C ARG A 8 -17.35 -6.15 23.61
N GLU A 9 -17.78 -5.14 24.39
CA GLU A 9 -19.10 -4.54 24.20
C GLU A 9 -19.10 -3.46 23.09
N THR A 10 -17.96 -2.82 22.82
CA THR A 10 -17.83 -1.80 21.76
C THR A 10 -17.90 -2.41 20.36
N LEU A 11 -17.38 -3.64 20.17
CA LEU A 11 -17.34 -4.30 18.85
C LEU A 11 -18.66 -4.98 18.48
N ALA A 12 -19.55 -5.25 19.44
CA ALA A 12 -20.88 -5.80 19.16
C ALA A 12 -21.94 -4.73 18.80
N GLY A 13 -21.69 -3.47 19.15
CA GLY A 13 -22.65 -2.36 18.97
C GLY A 13 -22.77 -1.81 17.54
N ILE A 14 -21.85 -2.14 16.63
CA ILE A 14 -21.86 -1.68 15.22
C ILE A 14 -22.44 -2.79 14.30
N GLY A 15 -22.86 -3.93 14.85
CA GLY A 15 -23.27 -5.12 14.10
C GLY A 15 -24.76 -5.19 13.70
N SER A 16 -25.51 -4.10 13.61
CA SER A 16 -26.95 -4.18 13.26
C SER A 16 -27.47 -2.99 12.47
N ALA A 17 -27.24 -3.05 11.16
CA ALA A 17 -27.94 -2.42 10.01
C ALA A 17 -26.85 -2.21 8.93
N VAL A 18 -26.87 -2.79 7.73
CA VAL A 18 -27.96 -2.96 6.77
C VAL A 18 -27.69 -4.22 5.93
N ALA A 19 -28.77 -4.93 5.61
CA ALA A 19 -28.78 -6.11 4.77
C ALA A 19 -29.01 -5.76 3.29
N VAL A 20 -28.53 -6.64 2.42
CA VAL A 20 -28.96 -6.94 1.03
C VAL A 20 -28.71 -5.88 -0.05
N GLY A 21 -27.86 -6.25 -1.02
CA GLY A 21 -27.75 -5.56 -2.30
C GLY A 21 -26.61 -6.07 -3.16
N ALA A 22 -26.71 -7.32 -3.63
CA ALA A 22 -25.84 -7.83 -4.68
C ALA A 22 -25.98 -6.93 -5.93
N SER A 23 -24.89 -6.29 -6.32
CA SER A 23 -24.70 -5.71 -7.64
C SER A 23 -23.21 -5.64 -7.90
N ALA A 24 -22.67 -6.71 -8.50
CA ALA A 24 -21.41 -6.62 -9.22
C ALA A 24 -21.58 -5.55 -10.29
N ARG A 25 -21.03 -4.35 -10.05
CA ARG A 25 -20.86 -3.35 -11.10
C ARG A 25 -19.67 -3.79 -11.94
N PRO A 26 -19.78 -3.83 -13.28
CA PRO A 26 -18.59 -3.98 -14.10
C PRO A 26 -17.71 -2.76 -13.85
N ALA A 27 -16.46 -2.99 -13.48
CA ALA A 27 -15.44 -1.94 -13.45
C ALA A 27 -15.36 -1.37 -14.87
N ARG A 28 -15.78 -0.12 -15.02
CA ARG A 28 -15.55 0.64 -16.24
C ARG A 28 -14.07 0.99 -16.20
N ALA A 29 -13.27 0.37 -17.06
CA ALA A 29 -11.95 0.90 -17.40
C ALA A 29 -12.19 2.30 -17.98
N GLU A 30 -12.00 3.34 -17.16
CA GLU A 30 -12.01 4.71 -17.63
C GLU A 30 -10.69 4.95 -18.34
N THR A 31 -10.75 4.79 -19.65
CA THR A 31 -9.69 5.19 -20.57
C THR A 31 -9.39 6.65 -20.29
N VAL A 32 -8.16 6.93 -19.87
CA VAL A 32 -7.65 8.29 -19.68
C VAL A 32 -7.76 8.99 -21.03
N THR A 33 -8.73 9.88 -21.19
CA THR A 33 -8.81 10.76 -22.36
C THR A 33 -7.75 11.83 -22.22
N GLU A 34 -6.60 11.61 -22.85
CA GLU A 34 -5.70 12.64 -23.42
C GLU A 34 -5.30 13.86 -22.54
N ALA A 35 -5.40 13.79 -21.22
CA ALA A 35 -4.88 14.81 -20.33
C ALA A 35 -3.51 14.38 -19.78
N ASP A 36 -2.47 15.02 -20.33
CA ASP A 36 -1.09 15.14 -19.83
C ASP A 36 -0.26 13.86 -19.66
N ALA A 37 -0.27 13.01 -20.69
CA ALA A 37 0.80 12.01 -20.88
C ALA A 37 2.19 12.67 -20.98
N SER A 38 2.29 13.95 -21.37
CA SER A 38 3.57 14.65 -21.54
C SER A 38 4.31 14.96 -20.24
N ASP A 39 3.64 15.04 -19.09
CA ASP A 39 4.28 15.22 -17.78
C ASP A 39 4.67 13.88 -17.13
N ILE A 40 4.22 12.77 -17.71
CA ILE A 40 4.54 11.39 -17.27
C ILE A 40 5.79 10.87 -18.02
N VAL A 41 6.25 11.58 -19.06
CA VAL A 41 7.24 11.10 -20.05
C VAL A 41 8.71 11.29 -19.68
N GLU A 42 9.06 11.99 -18.61
CA GLU A 42 10.48 12.11 -18.21
C GLU A 42 10.86 11.12 -17.12
N ARG A 43 11.09 9.86 -17.53
CA ARG A 43 12.35 9.15 -17.28
C ARG A 43 12.30 7.75 -17.89
N ASP A 44 13.38 7.39 -18.57
CA ASP A 44 13.84 6.03 -18.79
C ASP A 44 14.07 5.32 -17.43
N LEU A 45 13.02 5.16 -16.62
CA LEU A 45 13.08 4.44 -15.35
C LEU A 45 13.30 2.96 -15.68
N GLU A 46 14.20 2.31 -14.95
CA GLU A 46 14.46 0.89 -15.10
C GLU A 46 13.14 0.10 -15.20
N THR A 47 13.04 -0.72 -16.25
CA THR A 47 11.91 -1.56 -16.70
C THR A 47 11.34 -2.57 -15.67
N GLU A 48 11.55 -2.38 -14.37
CA GLU A 48 11.28 -3.39 -13.36
C GLU A 48 10.10 -3.13 -12.42
N TYR A 49 9.89 -1.92 -11.91
CA TYR A 49 8.80 -1.63 -10.96
C TYR A 49 8.35 -0.17 -11.08
N PRO A 50 7.05 0.14 -10.84
CA PRO A 50 6.61 1.51 -10.66
C PRO A 50 7.25 2.10 -9.38
N THR A 51 7.72 3.34 -9.47
CA THR A 51 8.45 4.01 -8.38
C THR A 51 7.61 5.01 -7.61
N CYS A 52 6.52 5.52 -8.18
CA CYS A 52 5.73 6.61 -7.60
C CYS A 52 4.24 6.30 -7.55
N VAL A 53 3.59 6.81 -6.49
CA VAL A 53 2.14 6.85 -6.34
C VAL A 53 1.62 8.23 -6.74
N TYR A 54 0.56 8.22 -7.53
CA TYR A 54 -0.17 9.38 -8.00
C TYR A 54 -1.48 9.54 -7.24
N LYS A 55 -1.81 10.77 -6.91
CA LYS A 55 -3.10 11.18 -6.33
C LYS A 55 -3.67 12.35 -7.13
N ARG A 56 -5.00 12.49 -7.09
CA ARG A 56 -5.65 13.69 -7.64
C ARG A 56 -5.45 14.87 -6.70
N ASN A 57 -5.03 16.00 -7.25
CA ASN A 57 -5.02 17.28 -6.54
C ASN A 57 -6.43 17.91 -6.51
N ASP A 58 -6.54 19.08 -5.87
CA ASP A 58 -7.80 19.83 -5.77
C ASP A 58 -8.36 20.26 -7.15
N ASP A 59 -7.49 20.40 -8.15
CA ASP A 59 -7.84 20.74 -9.54
C ASP A 59 -8.27 19.51 -10.36
N GLY A 60 -8.20 18.31 -9.78
CA GLY A 60 -8.60 17.04 -10.40
C GLY A 60 -7.54 16.35 -11.26
N GLU A 61 -6.34 16.93 -11.36
CA GLU A 61 -5.19 16.39 -12.09
C GLU A 61 -4.43 15.35 -11.26
N TRP A 62 -3.89 14.34 -11.93
CA TRP A 62 -3.01 13.36 -11.30
C TRP A 62 -1.60 13.92 -11.15
N ARG A 63 -1.01 13.82 -9.96
CA ARG A 63 0.37 14.23 -9.70
C ARG A 63 1.08 13.20 -8.84
N VAL A 64 2.39 13.09 -9.03
CA VAL A 64 3.27 12.34 -8.12
C VAL A 64 3.10 12.89 -6.72
N SER A 65 2.75 12.00 -5.79
CA SER A 65 2.42 12.36 -4.42
C SER A 65 3.29 11.64 -3.41
N MET A 66 3.57 10.34 -3.61
CA MET A 66 4.20 9.49 -2.59
C MET A 66 5.15 8.46 -3.24
N PRO A 67 6.17 7.95 -2.52
CA PRO A 67 7.13 6.97 -3.05
C PRO A 67 6.59 5.55 -2.99
N ILE A 68 6.80 4.72 -4.02
CA ILE A 68 6.68 3.26 -3.90
C ILE A 68 7.99 2.73 -3.35
N ASN A 69 8.00 2.40 -2.06
CA ASN A 69 9.21 2.22 -1.26
C ASN A 69 9.59 0.77 -0.97
N VAL A 70 8.84 -0.21 -1.47
CA VAL A 70 9.14 -1.63 -1.29
C VAL A 70 8.94 -2.40 -2.59
N HIS A 71 10.01 -3.00 -3.12
CA HIS A 71 9.95 -3.88 -4.29
C HIS A 71 9.95 -5.35 -3.88
N VAL A 72 9.09 -6.16 -4.50
CA VAL A 72 8.90 -7.57 -4.12
C VAL A 72 9.05 -8.48 -5.33
N ARG A 73 9.88 -9.52 -5.17
CA ARG A 73 10.05 -10.61 -6.14
C ARG A 73 9.66 -11.95 -5.53
N VAL A 74 8.93 -12.74 -6.30
CA VAL A 74 8.44 -14.07 -5.94
C VAL A 74 8.77 -15.03 -7.11
N PRO A 75 9.97 -15.62 -7.13
CA PRO A 75 10.34 -16.58 -8.17
C PRO A 75 9.50 -17.85 -8.08
N GLY A 76 9.16 -18.45 -9.23
CA GLY A 76 8.54 -19.79 -9.29
C GLY A 76 7.07 -19.78 -9.74
N SER A 77 6.30 -20.79 -9.31
CA SER A 77 4.96 -21.07 -9.86
C SER A 77 3.81 -20.31 -9.21
N GLN A 78 4.09 -19.47 -8.19
CA GLN A 78 3.06 -18.72 -7.47
C GLN A 78 3.08 -17.24 -7.90
N PRO A 79 1.92 -16.63 -8.21
CA PRO A 79 1.85 -15.21 -8.49
C PRO A 79 2.28 -14.35 -7.29
N ALA A 80 3.09 -13.31 -7.54
CA ALA A 80 3.62 -12.43 -6.50
C ALA A 80 2.51 -11.80 -5.63
N ILE A 81 1.43 -11.34 -6.26
CA ILE A 81 0.31 -10.75 -5.54
C ILE A 81 -0.32 -11.74 -4.54
N ALA A 82 -0.42 -13.02 -4.90
CA ALA A 82 -0.99 -14.04 -4.03
C ALA A 82 -0.06 -14.38 -2.85
N ALA A 83 1.26 -14.39 -3.08
CA ALA A 83 2.24 -14.56 -2.00
C ALA A 83 2.20 -13.38 -1.01
N ILE A 84 2.10 -12.16 -1.52
CA ILE A 84 1.99 -10.95 -0.70
C ILE A 84 0.67 -10.92 0.08
N GLU A 85 -0.45 -11.23 -0.57
CA GLU A 85 -1.76 -11.26 0.08
C GLU A 85 -1.78 -12.26 1.25
N ALA A 86 -1.11 -13.41 1.11
CA ALA A 86 -0.99 -14.40 2.18
C ALA A 86 -0.25 -13.89 3.43
N GLU A 87 0.64 -12.90 3.29
CA GLU A 87 1.32 -12.28 4.43
C GLU A 87 0.43 -11.29 5.18
N PHE A 88 -0.58 -10.70 4.52
CA PHE A 88 -1.50 -9.75 5.15
C PHE A 88 -2.85 -10.36 5.55
N THR A 89 -3.18 -11.54 5.03
CA THR A 89 -4.49 -12.16 5.21
C THR A 89 -4.40 -13.50 5.93
N GLY A 90 -5.53 -13.98 6.46
CA GLY A 90 -5.63 -15.28 7.12
C GLY A 90 -5.74 -15.22 8.64
N LEU A 91 -6.02 -16.37 9.24
CA LEU A 91 -6.30 -16.50 10.69
C LEU A 91 -5.12 -16.13 11.59
N THR A 92 -3.92 -16.15 11.04
CA THR A 92 -2.67 -15.78 11.73
C THR A 92 -2.38 -14.29 11.66
N ASN A 93 -3.14 -13.50 10.88
CA ASN A 93 -2.90 -12.08 10.72
C ASN A 93 -4.18 -11.23 10.72
N LEU A 94 -4.96 -11.35 11.81
CA LEU A 94 -6.24 -10.63 12.00
C LEU A 94 -6.09 -9.13 12.24
N GLU A 95 -4.86 -8.61 12.25
CA GLU A 95 -4.59 -7.20 12.53
C GLU A 95 -4.70 -6.32 11.29
N TRP A 96 -4.65 -6.91 10.08
CA TRP A 96 -4.82 -6.20 8.82
C TRP A 96 -6.28 -6.25 8.34
N THR A 97 -6.75 -5.17 7.71
CA THR A 97 -8.10 -5.06 7.18
C THR A 97 -8.16 -4.30 5.86
N GLN A 98 -9.06 -4.72 4.98
CA GLN A 98 -9.42 -4.05 3.73
C GLN A 98 -10.72 -3.23 3.86
N LEU A 99 -11.37 -3.23 5.04
CA LEU A 99 -12.73 -2.70 5.22
C LEU A 99 -12.81 -1.17 5.34
N LEU A 100 -11.67 -0.49 5.38
CA LEU A 100 -11.61 0.95 5.56
C LEU A 100 -11.56 1.66 4.19
N PRO A 101 -12.25 2.80 4.02
CA PRO A 101 -12.22 3.58 2.79
C PRO A 101 -10.79 3.93 2.38
N ASP A 102 -10.57 4.02 1.08
CA ASP A 102 -9.26 4.29 0.52
C ASP A 102 -9.22 5.58 -0.31
N SER A 103 -8.08 6.27 -0.28
CA SER A 103 -7.83 7.35 -1.23
C SER A 103 -7.68 6.73 -2.63
N PRO A 104 -8.11 7.42 -3.70
CA PRO A 104 -7.92 6.92 -5.06
C PRO A 104 -6.45 7.04 -5.47
N ALA A 105 -5.59 6.18 -4.90
CA ALA A 105 -4.18 6.07 -5.25
C ALA A 105 -4.00 5.30 -6.57
N ARG A 106 -3.01 5.71 -7.37
CA ARG A 106 -2.65 5.03 -8.62
C ARG A 106 -1.14 4.91 -8.77
N ALA A 107 -0.68 3.92 -9.52
CA ALA A 107 0.69 3.84 -10.01
C ALA A 107 0.68 3.77 -11.53
N TRP A 108 1.76 4.21 -12.17
CA TRP A 108 1.91 4.10 -13.62
C TRP A 108 2.24 2.66 -14.03
N ASP A 109 1.55 2.13 -15.05
CA ASP A 109 1.84 0.85 -15.68
C ASP A 109 2.41 1.09 -17.08
N ASP A 110 3.72 0.91 -17.23
CA ASP A 110 4.41 1.11 -18.52
C ASP A 110 3.91 0.20 -19.65
N ARG A 111 3.38 -0.98 -19.32
CA ARG A 111 2.91 -1.93 -20.35
C ARG A 111 1.56 -1.53 -20.90
N ARG A 112 0.76 -0.85 -20.09
CA ARG A 112 -0.57 -0.36 -20.45
C ARG A 112 -0.59 1.12 -20.80
N GLU A 113 0.49 1.82 -20.48
CA GLU A 113 0.62 3.27 -20.62
C GLU A 113 -0.53 4.01 -19.91
N GLU A 114 -0.88 3.56 -18.70
CA GLU A 114 -1.99 4.12 -17.93
C GLU A 114 -1.75 4.11 -16.41
N LEU A 115 -2.51 4.93 -15.68
CA LEU A 115 -2.56 4.94 -14.22
C LEU A 115 -3.52 3.86 -13.69
N ILE A 116 -3.01 2.89 -12.94
CA ILE A 116 -3.77 1.73 -12.46
C ILE A 116 -4.00 1.74 -10.94
N GLU A 117 -5.14 1.17 -10.54
CA GLU A 117 -5.48 0.92 -9.14
C GLU A 117 -4.56 -0.14 -8.51
N PRO A 118 -4.30 -0.04 -7.18
CA PRO A 118 -3.66 -1.13 -6.47
C PRO A 118 -4.55 -2.38 -6.51
N ALA A 119 -3.93 -3.54 -6.69
CA ALA A 119 -4.65 -4.82 -6.62
C ALA A 119 -4.97 -5.23 -5.19
N LEU A 120 -4.22 -4.71 -4.21
CA LEU A 120 -4.43 -4.94 -2.79
C LEU A 120 -4.19 -3.64 -2.02
N SER A 121 -5.10 -3.33 -1.09
CA SER A 121 -4.96 -2.21 -0.17
C SER A 121 -5.37 -2.65 1.23
N VAL A 122 -4.43 -2.63 2.18
CA VAL A 122 -4.62 -3.16 3.53
C VAL A 122 -4.10 -2.20 4.59
N ARG A 123 -4.80 -2.13 5.71
CA ARG A 123 -4.44 -1.28 6.85
C ARG A 123 -4.28 -2.10 8.11
N ARG A 124 -3.38 -1.69 9.00
CA ARG A 124 -3.23 -2.25 10.34
C ARG A 124 -3.55 -1.19 11.40
N PRO A 125 -4.82 -1.04 11.81
CA PRO A 125 -5.21 -0.08 12.82
C PRO A 125 -4.47 -0.31 14.14
N ARG A 126 -3.94 0.76 14.73
CA ARG A 126 -3.29 0.75 16.06
C ARG A 126 -3.91 1.82 16.95
N LEU A 127 -3.92 1.57 18.25
CA LEU A 127 -4.28 2.62 19.22
C LEU A 127 -3.07 3.55 19.35
N GLY A 128 -3.12 4.75 18.77
CA GLY A 128 -2.01 5.71 18.76
C GLY A 128 -2.05 6.67 17.58
N ASP A 129 -0.91 7.28 17.27
CA ASP A 129 -0.78 8.45 16.39
C ASP A 129 -0.79 8.14 14.88
N GLY A 130 -0.82 6.87 14.47
CA GLY A 130 -0.88 6.47 13.05
C GLY A 130 -0.94 4.95 12.83
N TRP A 131 -1.42 4.51 11.67
CA TRP A 131 -1.66 3.12 11.30
C TRP A 131 -0.90 2.80 10.01
N ALA A 132 -0.24 1.64 9.92
CA ALA A 132 0.39 1.25 8.67
C ALA A 132 -0.69 1.01 7.60
N HIS A 133 -0.51 1.64 6.45
CA HIS A 133 -1.33 1.45 5.26
C HIS A 133 -0.43 1.04 4.10
N VAL A 134 -0.87 0.02 3.38
CA VAL A 134 -0.12 -0.63 2.32
C VAL A 134 -0.97 -0.69 1.07
N HIS A 135 -0.43 -0.24 -0.04
CA HIS A 135 -0.97 -0.47 -1.38
C HIS A 135 -0.01 -1.34 -2.18
N VAL A 136 -0.54 -2.29 -2.95
CA VAL A 136 0.25 -3.23 -3.75
C VAL A 136 -0.19 -3.18 -5.20
N TRP A 137 0.77 -2.99 -6.11
CA TRP A 137 0.57 -3.05 -7.54
C TRP A 137 1.31 -4.25 -8.13
N PRO A 138 0.62 -5.17 -8.82
CA PRO A 138 1.28 -6.24 -9.54
C PRO A 138 2.01 -5.65 -10.75
N VAL A 139 3.28 -6.00 -10.90
CA VAL A 139 4.06 -5.67 -12.10
C VAL A 139 3.92 -6.81 -13.11
N ASP A 140 4.09 -8.04 -12.66
CA ASP A 140 3.85 -9.26 -13.44
C ASP A 140 3.59 -10.46 -12.53
N ALA A 141 3.73 -11.67 -13.10
CA ALA A 141 3.55 -12.91 -12.36
C ALA A 141 4.51 -13.05 -11.18
N GLU A 142 5.74 -12.55 -11.28
CA GLU A 142 6.78 -12.74 -10.26
C GLU A 142 7.09 -11.47 -9.48
N ARG A 143 6.55 -10.32 -9.86
CA ARG A 143 6.93 -9.02 -9.32
C ARG A 143 5.74 -8.19 -8.90
N ALA A 144 5.87 -7.50 -7.77
CA ALA A 144 4.91 -6.51 -7.30
C ALA A 144 5.62 -5.38 -6.55
N ALA A 145 5.03 -4.20 -6.60
CA ALA A 145 5.52 -3.01 -5.94
C ALA A 145 4.57 -2.62 -4.81
N ILE A 146 5.15 -2.17 -3.69
CA ILE A 146 4.43 -1.87 -2.47
C ILE A 146 4.74 -0.42 -2.05
N HIS A 147 3.68 0.35 -1.83
CA HIS A 147 3.74 1.61 -1.10
C HIS A 147 3.35 1.35 0.36
N ALA A 148 4.17 1.79 1.29
CA ALA A 148 3.90 1.74 2.72
C ALA A 148 4.05 3.12 3.35
N HIS A 149 3.02 3.58 4.07
CA HIS A 149 3.01 4.84 4.82
C HIS A 149 2.16 4.71 6.09
N LEU A 150 2.17 5.77 6.92
CA LEU A 150 1.32 5.85 8.12
C LEU A 150 0.07 6.72 7.84
N ASP A 151 -1.10 6.11 7.91
CA ASP A 151 -2.37 6.83 7.94
C ASP A 151 -2.62 7.35 9.36
N VAL A 152 -2.94 8.65 9.49
CA VAL A 152 -3.42 9.21 10.76
C VAL A 152 -4.93 9.29 10.69
N PHE A 153 -5.59 8.72 11.69
CA PHE A 153 -7.05 8.76 11.76
C PHE A 153 -7.52 10.18 12.10
N ASP A 154 -7.97 10.91 11.08
CA ASP A 154 -8.66 12.19 11.23
C ASP A 154 -10.13 12.04 10.77
N PRO A 155 -11.09 11.95 11.71
CA PRO A 155 -12.51 11.81 11.36
C PRO A 155 -13.11 13.07 10.71
N SER A 156 -12.38 14.19 10.71
CA SER A 156 -12.80 15.45 10.08
C SER A 156 -12.28 15.61 8.65
N SER A 157 -11.29 14.80 8.25
CA SER A 157 -10.76 14.79 6.89
C SER A 157 -11.53 13.81 6.01
N SER A 158 -11.74 14.16 4.74
CA SER A 158 -12.25 13.22 3.73
C SER A 158 -11.27 12.08 3.45
N TYR A 159 -10.01 12.20 3.90
CA TYR A 159 -8.94 11.24 3.71
C TYR A 159 -8.12 11.05 5.00
N LEU A 160 -7.80 9.81 5.36
CA LEU A 160 -7.06 9.50 6.59
C LEU A 160 -5.54 9.65 6.39
N HIS A 161 -5.02 10.86 6.16
CA HIS A 161 -3.58 11.06 5.94
C HIS A 161 -3.05 12.26 6.73
N ARG A 162 -2.10 12.02 7.65
CA ARG A 162 -1.32 13.09 8.28
C ARG A 162 0.06 12.60 8.75
N GLY A 163 0.90 12.19 7.82
CA GLY A 163 2.25 11.75 8.14
C GLY A 163 2.81 10.92 6.99
N ASP A 164 3.91 11.39 6.43
CA ASP A 164 4.61 10.76 5.32
C ASP A 164 5.78 9.92 5.87
N ASP A 165 5.57 9.24 7.01
CA ASP A 165 6.60 8.45 7.70
C ASP A 165 6.86 7.12 6.97
N TYR A 166 7.38 7.25 5.75
CA TYR A 166 7.58 6.17 4.80
C TYR A 166 8.60 5.13 5.33
N ASP A 167 9.72 5.55 5.92
CA ASP A 167 10.70 4.60 6.47
C ASP A 167 10.18 3.78 7.64
N GLU A 168 9.45 4.38 8.58
CA GLU A 168 8.85 3.63 9.68
C GLU A 168 7.85 2.60 9.14
N ALA A 169 6.99 3.01 8.20
CA ALA A 169 6.01 2.13 7.57
C ALA A 169 6.68 1.01 6.78
N ALA A 170 7.67 1.31 5.94
CA ALA A 170 8.41 0.31 5.17
C ALA A 170 9.12 -0.72 6.06
N ARG A 171 9.73 -0.29 7.18
CA ARG A 171 10.30 -1.20 8.18
C ARG A 171 9.25 -2.05 8.87
N ALA A 172 8.09 -1.48 9.20
CA ALA A 172 7.00 -2.23 9.81
C ALA A 172 6.44 -3.28 8.84
N VAL A 173 6.33 -2.93 7.55
CA VAL A 173 5.90 -3.84 6.49
C VAL A 173 6.96 -4.92 6.24
N SER A 174 8.24 -4.60 6.05
CA SER A 174 9.25 -5.64 5.80
C SER A 174 9.34 -6.68 6.94
N ARG A 175 9.18 -6.24 8.19
CA ARG A 175 9.09 -7.14 9.36
C ARG A 175 7.88 -8.07 9.36
N GLN A 176 6.82 -7.75 8.63
CA GLN A 176 5.68 -8.65 8.44
C GLN A 176 6.06 -9.87 7.59
N PHE A 177 6.96 -9.67 6.62
CA PHE A 177 7.44 -10.71 5.72
C PHE A 177 8.56 -11.52 6.36
N THR A 178 9.46 -10.87 7.12
CA THR A 178 10.61 -11.54 7.73
C THR A 178 10.32 -12.10 9.13
N ASP A 179 11.19 -13.00 9.60
CA ASP A 179 11.08 -13.63 10.93
C ASP A 179 11.25 -12.66 12.11
N GLU A 180 11.59 -11.40 11.85
CA GLU A 180 11.92 -10.42 12.90
C GLU A 180 10.72 -10.03 13.78
N ALA A 181 9.48 -10.18 13.31
CA ALA A 181 8.29 -9.87 14.10
C ALA A 181 7.34 -11.04 14.35
N ARG A 182 7.51 -12.17 13.67
CA ARG A 182 6.61 -13.32 13.83
C ARG A 182 7.11 -14.18 15.00
N ALA A 183 6.30 -14.31 16.05
CA ALA A 183 6.44 -15.38 17.04
C ALA A 183 6.07 -16.77 16.44
N SER A 184 6.43 -17.01 15.18
CA SER A 184 5.96 -18.09 14.33
C SER A 184 6.76 -19.37 14.58
N LEU A 185 6.05 -20.50 14.59
CA LEU A 185 6.59 -21.86 14.66
C LEU A 185 7.22 -22.32 13.33
N GLN A 186 7.17 -21.48 12.29
CA GLN A 186 7.76 -21.73 10.98
C GLN A 186 8.61 -20.53 10.57
N PRO A 187 9.87 -20.75 10.15
CA PRO A 187 10.73 -19.71 9.62
C PRO A 187 10.13 -19.16 8.31
N SER A 188 10.27 -17.86 8.14
CA SER A 188 9.96 -17.14 6.91
C SER A 188 10.92 -17.58 5.82
N ASN A 189 10.39 -17.72 4.61
CA ASN A 189 11.18 -17.89 3.39
C ASN A 189 11.36 -16.57 2.64
N TRP A 190 11.10 -15.42 3.26
CA TRP A 190 11.35 -14.11 2.68
C TRP A 190 12.71 -13.58 3.09
N ASP A 191 13.52 -13.26 2.09
CA ASP A 191 14.80 -12.57 2.25
C ASP A 191 14.62 -11.07 2.06
N LEU A 192 15.25 -10.30 2.95
CA LEU A 192 15.30 -8.85 2.89
C LEU A 192 16.68 -8.40 2.38
N GLN A 193 16.70 -7.72 1.24
CA GLN A 193 17.91 -7.10 0.73
C GLN A 193 18.09 -5.71 1.35
N THR A 194 19.15 -5.56 2.14
CA THR A 194 19.64 -4.27 2.63
C THR A 194 21.17 -4.23 2.56
N PRO A 195 21.80 -3.16 2.04
CA PRO A 195 21.17 -1.92 1.57
C PRO A 195 20.45 -2.08 0.22
N TYR A 196 19.43 -1.24 0.01
CA TYR A 196 18.70 -1.08 -1.24
C TYR A 196 18.29 0.39 -1.38
N SER A 197 18.27 0.90 -2.61
CA SER A 197 17.87 2.29 -2.91
C SER A 197 17.14 2.31 -4.24
N ILE A 198 16.12 3.15 -4.33
CA ILE A 198 15.25 3.33 -5.50
C ILE A 198 15.49 4.75 -6.04
N ASP A 199 15.75 4.85 -7.35
CA ASP A 199 15.66 6.15 -8.03
C ASP A 199 14.19 6.42 -8.36
N TYR A 200 13.61 7.37 -7.64
CA TYR A 200 12.19 7.70 -7.73
C TYR A 200 11.79 8.46 -8.97
N GLY A 201 12.75 8.99 -9.71
CA GLY A 201 12.38 9.72 -10.91
C GLY A 201 11.99 11.19 -10.69
N VAL A 202 12.12 11.72 -9.47
CA VAL A 202 11.61 13.05 -9.11
C VAL A 202 12.73 14.06 -8.83
N GLU A 203 12.36 15.32 -8.66
CA GLU A 203 13.26 16.41 -8.28
C GLU A 203 13.69 16.30 -6.80
N ASP A 204 14.87 16.83 -6.47
CA ASP A 204 15.43 16.78 -5.10
C ASP A 204 14.49 17.41 -4.05
N GLU A 205 13.79 18.50 -4.40
CA GLU A 205 12.82 19.15 -3.50
C GLU A 205 11.69 18.18 -3.11
N ARG A 206 11.25 17.33 -4.06
CA ARG A 206 10.23 16.31 -3.77
C ARG A 206 10.77 15.23 -2.84
N LEU A 207 12.01 14.79 -3.05
CA LEU A 207 12.66 13.82 -2.17
C LEU A 207 12.83 14.40 -0.75
N GLU A 208 13.24 15.65 -0.63
CA GLU A 208 13.36 16.34 0.66
C GLU A 208 12.01 16.44 1.39
N GLN A 209 10.91 16.69 0.65
CA GLN A 209 9.56 16.70 1.20
C GLN A 209 9.12 15.33 1.72
N TRP A 210 9.52 14.24 1.06
CA TRP A 210 9.23 12.88 1.50
C TRP A 210 10.08 12.44 2.70
N GLY A 211 11.28 12.99 2.85
CA GLY A 211 12.22 12.55 3.88
C GLY A 211 12.74 11.12 3.62
N GLU A 212 12.95 10.35 4.68
CA GLU A 212 13.42 8.97 4.56
C GLU A 212 12.30 8.06 4.01
N THR A 213 12.46 7.57 2.78
CA THR A 213 11.50 6.70 2.07
C THR A 213 11.51 5.26 2.58
N GLY A 214 12.65 4.81 3.10
CA GLY A 214 12.83 3.48 3.68
C GLY A 214 12.91 2.35 2.67
N ASP A 215 13.51 2.59 1.50
CA ASP A 215 13.61 1.64 0.40
C ASP A 215 13.97 0.21 0.85
N ARG A 216 13.14 -0.77 0.52
CA ARG A 216 13.40 -2.19 0.78
C ARG A 216 13.16 -3.03 -0.47
N LYS A 217 13.86 -4.16 -0.55
CA LYS A 217 13.56 -5.21 -1.52
C LYS A 217 13.40 -6.56 -0.82
N LEU A 218 12.29 -7.22 -1.12
CA LEU A 218 11.93 -8.53 -0.58
C LEU A 218 11.95 -9.58 -1.68
N GLU A 219 12.55 -10.73 -1.41
CA GLU A 219 12.56 -11.87 -2.33
C GLU A 219 12.07 -13.14 -1.62
N LEU A 220 11.15 -13.88 -2.25
CA LEU A 220 10.73 -15.19 -1.75
C LEU A 220 11.74 -16.27 -2.17
N GLY A 221 12.23 -17.06 -1.21
CA GLY A 221 13.10 -18.22 -1.41
C GLY A 221 12.37 -19.54 -1.62
#